data_AF-A0A1H3BB75-F1
#
_entry.id   AF-A0A1H3BB75-F1
#
_cell.length_a   1.000
_cell.length_b   1.000
_cell.length_c   1.000
_cell.angle_alpha   90.00
_cell.angle_beta   90.00
_cell.angle_gamma   90.00
#
_symmetry.space_group_name_H-M   'P 1'
#
loop_
_entity.id
_entity.type
_entity.pdbx_description
1 polymer ?
#
loop_
_entity_poly.entity_id
_entity_poly.type
_entity_poly.pdbx_seq_one_letter_code
_entity_poly.pdbx_strand_id
1 'polypeptide(L)'
;MPPLISQIVGWPQRVIHWLCSGRADYTDFQRRKATPAHRARRTLCLFVWSGAAVLMLLCPSPGCIATLILIATFVSFSLLDGQP
;
A
#
# COMPACT_ATOMS: atom_id res chain seq x y z
N MET A 1 19.99 22.48 -0.13
CA MET A 1 20.45 21.11 0.16
C MET A 1 19.23 20.30 0.61
N PRO A 2 18.69 19.39 -0.21
CA PRO A 2 17.51 18.61 0.17
C PRO A 2 17.87 17.61 1.30
N PRO A 3 16.99 17.38 2.27
CA PRO A 3 17.28 16.53 3.42
C PRO A 3 17.50 15.06 3.01
N LEU A 4 18.51 14.41 3.61
CA LEU A 4 18.92 13.02 3.36
C LEU A 4 17.77 12.01 3.38
N ILE A 5 16.73 12.25 4.19
CA ILE A 5 15.54 11.40 4.30
C ILE A 5 14.78 11.33 2.96
N SER A 6 14.78 12.40 2.16
CA SER A 6 14.14 12.44 0.85
C SER A 6 14.80 11.51 -0.18
N GLN A 7 16.09 11.18 -0.03
CA GLN A 7 16.78 10.33 -0.99
C GLN A 7 16.48 8.84 -0.77
N ILE A 8 16.29 8.42 0.48
CA ILE A 8 16.00 7.02 0.83
C ILE A 8 14.57 6.64 0.42
N VAL A 9 13.61 7.54 0.58
CA VAL A 9 12.20 7.30 0.22
C VAL A 9 11.99 7.14 -1.29
N GLY A 10 12.83 7.78 -2.12
CA GLY A 10 12.72 7.73 -3.58
C GLY A 10 13.49 6.60 -4.26
N TRP A 11 14.48 6.00 -3.59
CA TRP A 11 15.34 4.97 -4.18
C TRP A 11 14.59 3.72 -4.67
N PRO A 12 13.69 3.08 -3.89
CA PRO A 12 13.01 1.88 -4.37
C PRO A 12 12.15 2.18 -5.61
N GLN A 13 11.49 3.33 -5.64
CA GLN A 13 10.69 3.72 -6.79
C GLN A 13 11.55 4.02 -8.03
N ARG A 14 12.75 4.58 -7.83
CA ARG A 14 13.71 4.85 -8.91
C ARG A 14 14.29 3.56 -9.49
N VAL A 15 14.61 2.58 -8.64
CA VAL A 15 15.09 1.26 -9.07
C VAL A 15 14.00 0.51 -9.83
N ILE A 16 12.76 0.50 -9.32
CA ILE A 16 11.63 -0.14 -10.03
C ILE A 16 11.36 0.58 -11.36
N HIS A 17 11.41 1.91 -11.38
CA HIS A 17 11.25 2.67 -12.62
C HIS A 17 12.36 2.35 -13.64
N TRP A 18 13.60 2.15 -13.18
CA TRP A 18 14.71 1.73 -14.03
C TRP A 18 14.53 0.28 -14.52
N LEU A 19 14.16 -0.65 -13.65
CA LEU A 19 13.93 -2.06 -14.01
C LEU A 19 12.75 -2.24 -14.97
N CYS A 20 11.71 -1.41 -14.84
CA CYS A 20 10.48 -1.54 -15.62
C CYS A 20 10.35 -0.45 -16.70
N SER A 21 11.39 0.35 -16.95
CA SER A 21 11.35 1.37 -17.99
C SER A 21 11.12 0.71 -19.36
N GLY A 22 10.09 1.16 -20.08
CA GLY A 22 9.75 0.63 -21.41
C GLY A 22 8.71 -0.50 -21.41
N ARG A 23 8.27 -1.01 -20.25
CA ARG A 23 7.19 -2.01 -20.19
C ARG A 23 5.81 -1.35 -20.17
N ALA A 24 4.95 -1.67 -21.15
CA ALA A 24 3.60 -1.13 -21.27
C ALA A 24 2.75 -1.38 -20.00
N ASP A 25 2.84 -2.57 -19.41
CA ASP A 25 2.11 -2.93 -18.19
C ASP A 25 2.44 -2.00 -17.01
N TYR A 26 3.72 -1.61 -16.89
CA TYR A 26 4.17 -0.73 -15.81
C TYR A 26 3.64 0.70 -16.01
N THR A 27 3.63 1.19 -17.25
CA THR A 27 3.05 2.50 -17.55
C THR A 27 1.54 2.55 -17.31
N ASP A 28 0.81 1.49 -17.64
CA ASP A 28 -0.64 1.40 -17.38
C ASP A 28 -0.96 1.25 -15.90
N PHE A 29 -0.11 0.53 -15.16
CA PHE A 29 -0.22 0.46 -13.71
C PHE A 29 0.05 1.81 -13.05
N GLN A 30 1.06 2.56 -13.49
CA GLN A 30 1.35 3.90 -12.99
C GLN A 30 0.22 4.90 -13.31
N ARG A 31 -0.37 4.81 -14.51
CA ARG A 31 -1.57 5.59 -14.86
C ARG A 31 -2.75 5.27 -13.95
N ARG A 32 -3.02 3.99 -13.67
CA ARG A 32 -4.06 3.56 -12.73
C ARG A 32 -3.81 4.07 -11.32
N LYS A 33 -2.56 4.05 -10.85
CA LYS A 33 -2.13 4.59 -9.55
C LYS A 33 -2.42 6.08 -9.38
N ALA A 34 -2.35 6.85 -10.47
CA ALA A 34 -2.58 8.29 -10.45
C ALA A 34 -4.07 8.69 -10.33
N THR A 35 -4.99 7.74 -10.51
CA THR A 35 -6.43 8.03 -10.50
C THR A 35 -6.96 8.36 -9.10
N PRO A 36 -7.96 9.26 -8.99
CA PRO A 36 -8.61 9.57 -7.71
C PRO A 36 -9.28 8.35 -7.07
N ALA A 37 -9.79 7.41 -7.87
CA ALA A 37 -10.35 6.15 -7.40
C ALA A 37 -9.29 5.30 -6.66
N HIS A 38 -8.07 5.22 -7.19
CA HIS A 38 -6.97 4.50 -6.52
C HIS A 38 -6.55 5.19 -5.22
N ARG A 39 -6.57 6.54 -5.17
CA ARG A 39 -6.30 7.29 -3.94
C ARG A 39 -7.37 7.03 -2.86
N ALA A 40 -8.65 7.02 -3.23
CA ALA A 40 -9.74 6.72 -2.30
C ALA A 40 -9.61 5.31 -1.69
N ARG A 41 -9.30 4.31 -2.51
CA ARG A 41 -9.05 2.92 -2.07
C ARG A 41 -7.83 2.80 -1.17
N ARG A 42 -6.76 3.57 -1.46
CA ARG A 42 -5.60 3.66 -0.57
C ARG A 42 -5.96 4.26 0.79
N THR A 43 -6.79 5.31 0.82
CA THR A 43 -7.29 5.88 2.08
C THR A 43 -8.11 4.86 2.88
N LEU A 44 -8.97 4.07 2.21
CA LEU A 44 -9.68 2.98 2.86
C LEU A 44 -8.74 1.92 3.45
N CYS A 45 -7.69 1.52 2.72
CA CYS A 45 -6.68 0.61 3.26
C CYS A 45 -6.03 1.19 4.52
N LEU A 46 -5.69 2.48 4.53
CA LEU A 46 -5.14 3.14 5.72
C LEU A 46 -6.12 3.08 6.90
N PHE A 47 -7.42 3.27 6.66
CA PHE A 47 -8.43 3.10 7.71
C PHE A 47 -8.49 1.66 8.23
N VAL A 48 -8.46 0.65 7.36
CA VAL A 48 -8.42 -0.77 7.76
C VAL A 48 -7.20 -1.05 8.64
N TRP A 49 -6.02 -0.60 8.22
CA TRP A 49 -4.79 -0.76 8.99
C TRP A 49 -4.83 0.00 10.33
N SER A 50 -5.42 1.19 10.36
CA SER A 50 -5.59 1.94 11.61
C SER A 50 -6.52 1.23 12.59
N GLY A 51 -7.63 0.67 12.10
CA GLY A 51 -8.55 -0.12 12.91
C GLY A 51 -7.92 -1.41 13.41
N ALA A 52 -7.16 -2.11 12.54
CA ALA A 52 -6.42 -3.31 12.91
C ALA A 52 -5.37 -3.01 14.00
N ALA A 53 -4.62 -1.91 13.87
CA ALA A 53 -3.64 -1.49 14.87
C ALA A 53 -4.28 -1.19 16.22
N VAL A 54 -5.42 -0.51 16.25
CA VAL A 54 -6.19 -0.27 17.48
C VAL A 54 -6.65 -1.59 18.09
N LEU A 55 -7.17 -2.53 17.30
CA LEU A 55 -7.56 -3.85 17.80
C LEU A 55 -6.38 -4.65 18.35
N MET A 56 -5.20 -4.58 17.73
CA MET A 56 -3.99 -5.23 18.23
C MET A 56 -3.53 -4.66 19.57
N LEU A 57 -3.70 -3.35 19.79
CA LEU A 57 -3.41 -2.71 21.09
C LEU A 57 -4.39 -3.15 22.18
N LEU A 58 -5.66 -3.34 21.82
CA LEU A 58 -6.70 -3.81 22.75
C LEU A 58 -6.58 -5.31 23.06
N CYS A 59 -6.08 -6.11 22.12
CA CYS A 59 -5.88 -7.55 22.28
C CYS A 59 -4.51 -7.98 21.72
N PRO A 60 -3.44 -7.86 22.54
CA PRO A 60 -2.06 -8.13 22.10
C PRO A 60 -1.72 -9.63 22.05
N SER A 61 -2.72 -10.51 21.94
CA SER A 61 -2.44 -11.95 21.83
C SER A 61 -1.79 -12.25 20.47
N PRO A 62 -0.75 -13.10 20.41
CA PRO A 62 -0.06 -13.41 19.15
C PRO A 62 -1.02 -13.94 18.07
N GLY A 63 -2.01 -14.76 18.47
CA GLY A 63 -3.04 -15.29 17.57
C GLY A 63 -3.97 -14.21 17.03
N CYS A 64 -4.38 -13.26 17.86
CA CYS A 64 -5.20 -12.13 17.43
C CYS A 64 -4.42 -11.21 16.48
N ILE A 65 -3.17 -10.89 16.80
CA ILE A 65 -2.31 -10.06 15.94
C ILE A 65 -2.16 -10.72 14.56
N ALA A 66 -1.81 -12.01 14.50
CA ALA A 66 -1.66 -12.72 13.24
C ALA A 66 -2.95 -12.70 12.41
N THR A 67 -4.09 -12.98 13.04
CA THR A 67 -5.40 -12.99 12.37
C THR A 67 -5.76 -11.61 11.82
N LEU A 68 -5.54 -10.54 12.61
CA LEU A 68 -5.82 -9.18 12.20
C LEU A 68 -4.92 -8.70 11.05
N ILE A 69 -3.63 -9.07 11.06
CA ILE A 69 -2.71 -8.79 9.94
C ILE A 69 -3.20 -9.47 8.67
N LEU A 70 -3.57 -10.75 8.74
CA LEU A 70 -4.04 -11.50 7.58
C LEU A 70 -5.33 -10.91 7.01
N ILE A 71 -6.31 -10.60 7.87
CA ILE A 71 -7.57 -9.96 7.45
C ILE A 71 -7.29 -8.59 6.83
N ALA A 72 -6.48 -7.74 7.47
CA ALA A 72 -6.14 -6.42 6.94
C ALA A 72 -5.44 -6.51 5.58
N THR A 73 -4.56 -7.49 5.40
CA THR A 73 -3.86 -7.75 4.14
C THR A 73 -4.83 -8.21 3.05
N PHE A 74 -5.70 -9.19 3.37
CA PHE A 74 -6.70 -9.69 2.44
C PHE A 74 -7.66 -8.58 1.98
N VAL A 75 -8.20 -7.80 2.92
CA VAL A 75 -9.08 -6.66 2.61
C VAL A 75 -8.35 -5.60 1.78
N SER A 76 -7.08 -5.31 2.09
CA SER A 76 -6.28 -4.37 1.29
C SER A 76 -6.13 -4.86 -0.15
N PHE A 77 -5.86 -6.15 -0.36
CA PHE A 77 -5.80 -6.72 -1.70
C PHE A 77 -7.15 -6.65 -2.40
N SER A 78 -8.26 -7.03 -1.77
CA SER A 78 -9.59 -6.92 -2.39
C SER A 78 -9.94 -5.48 -2.78
N LEU A 79 -9.60 -4.49 -1.95
CA LEU A 79 -9.86 -3.08 -2.24
C LEU A 79 -9.00 -2.53 -3.38
N LEU A 80 -7.74 -2.99 -3.48
CA LEU A 80 -6.81 -2.57 -4.52
C LEU A 80 -7.05 -3.29 -5.86
N ASP A 81 -7.48 -4.55 -5.81
CA ASP A 81 -7.69 -5.44 -6.94
C ASP A 81 -9.07 -5.31 -7.59
N GLY A 82 -10.04 -4.70 -6.90
CA GLY A 82 -11.37 -4.47 -7.47
C GLY A 82 -11.32 -3.57 -8.70
N GLN A 83 -11.11 -4.10 -9.91
CA GLN A 83 -11.34 -3.34 -11.13
C GLN A 83 -12.82 -2.89 -11.18
N PRO A 84 -13.13 -1.70 -11.71
CA PRO A 84 -14.49 -1.43 -12.19
C PRO A 84 -14.86 -2.39 -13.32
#